data_AF-A0A946QM49-F1
#
_entry.id   AF-A0A946QM49-F1
#
_cell.length_a   1.000
_cell.length_b   1.000
_cell.length_c   1.000
_cell.angle_alpha   90.00
_cell.angle_beta   90.00
_cell.angle_gamma   90.00
#
_symmetry.space_group_name_H-M   'P 1'
#
loop_
_entity.id
_entity.type
_entity.pdbx_description
1 polymer ?
#
loop_
_entity_poly.entity_id
_entity_poly.type
_entity_poly.pdbx_seq_one_letter_code
_entity_poly.pdbx_strand_id
1 'polypeptide(L)'
;METLDLDSPYGKAVATVIAVIFGVLIFQSFIADTSKNEFKPEPDQACDGMPIEVTYPYYGGMLQPHACKPQCDDGIQHFISYTNGKATQCQKIPGCLDWGEDQGVTCIPSS
;
A
#
# COMPACT_ATOMS: atom_id res chain seq x y z
N MET A 1 38.17 10.52 13.99
CA MET A 1 37.18 9.45 14.22
C MET A 1 36.89 9.47 15.71
N GLU A 2 35.76 10.07 16.11
CA GLU A 2 35.37 10.10 17.52
C GLU A 2 34.96 8.70 17.94
N THR A 3 35.65 8.16 18.95
CA THR A 3 35.40 6.82 19.49
C THR A 3 34.34 6.94 20.58
N LEU A 4 33.25 6.16 20.45
CA LEU A 4 32.21 6.10 21.46
C LEU A 4 32.77 5.41 22.71
N ASP A 5 33.04 6.17 23.78
CA ASP A 5 33.52 5.63 25.05
C ASP A 5 32.37 4.98 25.84
N LEU A 6 32.24 3.67 25.64
CA LEU A 6 31.23 2.80 26.25
C LEU A 6 31.40 2.60 27.77
N ASP A 7 32.56 2.93 28.33
CA ASP A 7 32.82 2.76 29.77
C ASP A 7 32.31 3.96 30.58
N SER A 8 32.14 5.11 29.92
CA SER A 8 31.52 6.30 30.51
C SER A 8 30.03 6.07 30.84
N PRO A 9 29.48 6.72 31.89
CA PRO A 9 28.06 6.61 32.21
C PRO A 9 27.15 7.08 31.06
N TYR A 10 27.63 8.05 30.27
CA TYR A 10 26.93 8.52 29.06
C TYR A 10 26.99 7.49 27.93
N GLY A 11 28.13 6.83 27.72
CA GLY A 11 28.28 5.75 26.75
C GLY A 11 27.37 4.56 27.04
N LYS A 12 27.25 4.17 28.33
CA LYS A 12 26.31 3.12 28.78
C LYS A 12 24.86 3.52 28.56
N ALA A 13 24.50 4.77 28.85
CA ALA A 13 23.15 5.28 28.61
C ALA A 13 22.81 5.26 27.10
N VAL A 14 23.71 5.74 26.24
CA VAL A 14 23.53 5.73 24.78
C VAL A 14 23.39 4.31 24.25
N ALA A 15 24.26 3.38 24.68
CA ALA A 15 24.18 1.98 24.27
C ALA A 15 22.86 1.33 24.70
N THR A 16 22.37 1.65 25.90
CA THR A 16 21.07 1.16 26.40
C THR A 16 19.92 1.69 25.56
N VAL A 17 19.91 2.98 25.23
CA VAL A 17 18.88 3.58 24.38
C VAL A 17 18.87 2.94 22.99
N ILE A 18 20.04 2.75 22.38
CA ILE A 18 20.16 2.08 21.08
C ILE A 18 19.61 0.66 21.17
N ALA A 19 19.96 -0.11 22.20
CA ALA A 19 19.47 -1.47 22.39
C ALA A 19 17.94 -1.53 22.54
N VAL A 20 17.35 -0.59 23.28
CA VAL A 20 15.89 -0.48 23.42
C VAL A 20 15.23 -0.14 22.08
N ILE A 21 15.75 0.85 21.35
CA ILE A 21 15.24 1.20 20.01
C ILE A 21 15.31 -0.02 19.08
N PHE A 22 16.44 -0.72 19.05
CA PHE A 22 16.61 -1.93 18.25
C PHE A 22 15.61 -3.03 18.63
N GLY A 23 15.42 -3.27 19.93
CA GLY A 23 14.45 -4.24 20.42
C GLY A 23 13.02 -3.89 20.00
N VAL A 24 12.64 -2.61 20.08
CA VAL A 24 11.33 -2.13 19.63
C VAL A 24 11.18 -2.30 18.12
N LEU A 25 12.18 -1.96 17.31
CA LEU A 25 12.12 -2.11 15.85
C LEU A 25 12.03 -3.58 15.43
N ILE A 26 12.76 -4.48 16.09
CA ILE A 26 12.66 -5.93 15.86
C ILE A 26 11.26 -6.41 16.23
N PHE A 27 10.74 -6.03 17.38
CA PHE A 27 9.39 -6.39 17.81
C PHE A 27 8.32 -5.87 16.84
N GLN A 28 8.45 -4.60 16.41
CA GLN A 28 7.63 -4.02 15.37
C GLN A 28 7.78 -4.75 14.04
N SER A 29 8.94 -5.29 13.67
CA SER A 29 9.08 -6.07 12.42
C SER A 29 8.31 -7.40 12.43
N PHE A 30 8.09 -7.98 13.62
CA PHE A 30 7.26 -9.19 13.77
C PHE A 30 5.77 -8.89 13.85
N ILE A 31 5.40 -7.68 14.28
CA ILE A 31 3.99 -7.22 14.38
C ILE A 31 3.57 -6.43 13.14
N ALA A 32 4.53 -5.86 12.42
CA ALA A 32 4.33 -5.14 11.17
C ALA A 32 3.49 -6.05 10.29
N ASP A 33 2.33 -5.52 9.94
CA ASP A 33 1.33 -6.23 9.16
C ASP A 33 2.00 -6.73 7.90
N THR A 34 2.37 -8.01 7.89
CA THR A 34 2.66 -8.73 6.67
C THR A 34 1.29 -8.95 6.05
N SER A 35 0.67 -7.88 5.53
CA SER A 35 -0.48 -8.02 4.66
C SER A 35 0.04 -8.81 3.46
N LYS A 36 -0.03 -10.13 3.61
CA LYS A 36 0.29 -11.15 2.65
C LYS A 36 -0.71 -10.96 1.54
N ASN A 37 -0.28 -10.21 0.56
CA ASN A 37 -0.55 -10.30 -0.86
C ASN A 37 -0.21 -8.93 -1.36
N GLU A 38 0.97 -8.79 -1.96
CA GLU A 38 1.10 -7.85 -3.07
C GLU A 38 0.03 -8.30 -4.06
N PHE A 39 -1.17 -7.72 -3.93
CA PHE A 39 -2.32 -8.08 -4.73
C PHE A 39 -1.94 -7.63 -6.13
N LYS A 40 -1.44 -8.58 -6.91
CA LYS A 40 -1.09 -8.39 -8.30
C LYS A 40 -2.17 -9.08 -9.12
N PRO A 41 -3.23 -8.37 -9.50
CA PRO A 41 -4.18 -8.88 -10.45
C PRO A 41 -3.42 -9.32 -11.70
N GLU A 42 -3.75 -10.48 -12.24
CA GLU A 42 -3.22 -10.86 -13.55
C GLU A 42 -3.74 -9.84 -14.58
N PRO A 43 -2.92 -9.42 -15.56
CA PRO A 43 -3.41 -8.56 -16.63
C PRO A 43 -4.68 -9.15 -17.24
N ASP A 44 -5.69 -8.31 -17.43
CA ASP A 44 -6.96 -8.69 -18.09
C ASP A 44 -7.78 -9.75 -17.33
N GLN A 45 -7.52 -10.00 -16.04
CA GLN A 45 -8.46 -10.74 -15.20
C GLN A 45 -9.73 -9.92 -14.94
N ALA A 46 -10.83 -10.56 -14.54
CA ALA A 46 -12.02 -9.85 -14.11
C ALA A 46 -11.75 -8.94 -12.89
N CYS A 47 -12.28 -7.72 -12.89
CA CYS A 47 -12.22 -6.82 -11.74
C CYS A 47 -13.10 -7.37 -10.61
N ASP A 48 -12.59 -7.23 -9.39
CA ASP A 48 -13.26 -7.60 -8.14
C ASP A 48 -13.92 -6.38 -7.51
N GLY A 49 -15.14 -6.55 -7.02
CA GLY A 49 -15.87 -5.50 -6.29
C GLY A 49 -16.78 -4.60 -7.15
N MET A 50 -17.10 -3.42 -6.62
CA MET A 50 -18.01 -2.45 -7.26
C MET A 50 -17.24 -1.39 -8.07
N PRO A 51 -17.78 -0.96 -9.22
CA PRO A 51 -17.15 0.08 -10.01
C PRO A 51 -17.17 1.44 -9.30
N ILE A 52 -16.05 2.15 -9.35
CA ILE A 52 -15.93 3.58 -9.12
C ILE A 52 -15.81 4.24 -10.49
N GLU A 53 -16.89 4.81 -11.00
CA GLU A 53 -16.87 5.49 -12.29
C GLU A 53 -16.17 6.84 -12.18
N VAL A 54 -15.09 7.02 -12.93
CA VAL A 54 -14.36 8.28 -12.98
C VAL A 54 -14.58 8.98 -14.32
N THR A 55 -14.53 10.31 -14.31
CA THR A 55 -14.84 11.14 -15.50
C THR A 55 -13.67 11.30 -16.46
N TYR A 56 -12.57 10.57 -16.26
CA TYR A 56 -11.35 10.66 -17.06
C TYR A 56 -10.94 9.28 -17.62
N PRO A 57 -10.27 9.25 -18.79
CA PRO A 57 -9.79 8.01 -19.40
C PRO A 57 -8.48 7.52 -18.77
N TYR A 58 -8.21 6.22 -18.86
CA TYR A 58 -6.93 5.65 -18.44
C TYR A 58 -5.94 5.48 -19.61
N TYR A 59 -4.78 6.11 -19.50
CA TYR A 59 -3.68 6.02 -20.47
C TYR A 59 -2.41 5.35 -19.93
N GLY A 60 -2.41 4.90 -18.67
CA GLY A 60 -1.26 4.29 -18.01
C GLY A 60 -0.68 5.15 -16.88
N GLY A 61 -0.18 4.49 -15.83
CA GLY A 61 0.50 5.12 -14.70
C GLY A 61 -0.44 5.83 -13.72
N MET A 62 0.16 6.52 -12.74
CA MET A 62 -0.53 7.29 -11.71
C MET A 62 -1.23 8.52 -12.33
N LEU A 63 -2.54 8.65 -12.10
CA LEU A 63 -3.37 9.74 -12.59
C LEU A 63 -3.79 10.66 -11.43
N GLN A 64 -4.91 10.35 -10.79
CA GLN A 64 -5.48 11.16 -9.71
C GLN A 64 -5.23 10.48 -8.37
N PRO A 65 -4.96 11.26 -7.31
CA PRO A 65 -4.69 10.68 -6.01
C PRO A 65 -5.97 10.08 -5.41
N HIS A 66 -5.86 8.82 -4.98
CA HIS A 66 -6.76 8.13 -4.06
C HIS A 66 -8.19 7.94 -4.57
N ALA A 67 -8.37 7.56 -5.83
CA ALA A 67 -9.69 7.20 -6.38
C ALA A 67 -10.33 6.01 -5.63
N CYS A 68 -9.51 5.10 -5.09
CA CYS A 68 -9.90 3.95 -4.27
C CYS A 68 -10.17 4.28 -2.80
N LYS A 69 -10.05 5.55 -2.37
CA LYS A 69 -10.36 5.97 -1.00
C LYS A 69 -11.73 5.53 -0.48
N PRO A 70 -12.83 5.53 -1.27
CA PRO A 70 -14.15 5.10 -0.78
C PRO A 70 -14.14 3.72 -0.10
N GLN A 71 -13.30 2.79 -0.57
CA GLN A 71 -13.10 1.47 0.04
C GLN A 71 -12.67 1.51 1.51
N CYS A 72 -11.94 2.55 1.92
CA CYS A 72 -11.55 2.75 3.31
C CYS A 72 -12.71 3.24 4.19
N ASP A 73 -13.73 3.87 3.58
CA ASP A 73 -14.88 4.45 4.29
C ASP A 73 -16.03 3.43 4.39
N ASP A 74 -16.31 2.68 3.32
CA ASP A 74 -17.43 1.71 3.26
C ASP A 74 -17.03 0.26 3.55
N GLY A 75 -15.74 -0.08 3.47
CA GLY A 75 -15.26 -1.45 3.65
C GLY A 75 -15.69 -2.41 2.54
N ILE A 76 -16.00 -1.90 1.33
CA ILE A 76 -16.42 -2.68 0.17
C ILE A 76 -15.29 -2.68 -0.88
N GLN A 77 -15.05 -3.83 -1.50
CA GLN A 77 -14.00 -3.91 -2.53
C GLN A 77 -14.44 -3.10 -3.75
N HIS A 78 -13.53 -2.31 -4.29
CA HIS A 78 -13.77 -1.50 -5.48
C HIS A 78 -12.75 -1.73 -6.59
N PHE A 79 -13.11 -1.27 -7.79
CA PHE A 79 -12.20 -1.06 -8.93
C PHE A 79 -12.53 0.27 -9.61
N ILE A 80 -11.57 0.89 -10.28
CA ILE A 80 -11.77 2.15 -10.99
C ILE A 80 -12.21 1.85 -12.42
N SER A 81 -13.34 2.42 -12.85
CA SER A 81 -13.88 2.29 -14.20
C SER A 81 -13.73 3.61 -14.95
N TYR A 82 -12.99 3.61 -16.06
CA TYR A 82 -12.63 4.81 -16.80
C TYR A 82 -13.51 5.00 -18.04
N THR A 83 -13.62 6.25 -18.52
CA THR A 83 -14.48 6.62 -19.66
C THR A 83 -14.12 5.96 -20.99
N ASN A 84 -12.90 5.43 -21.11
CA ASN A 84 -12.44 4.71 -22.29
C ASN A 84 -12.65 3.19 -22.22
N GLY A 85 -13.48 2.71 -21.28
CA GLY A 85 -13.84 1.30 -21.13
C GLY A 85 -12.76 0.44 -20.50
N LYS A 86 -11.68 1.05 -20.01
CA LYS A 86 -10.65 0.36 -19.20
C LYS A 86 -11.05 0.38 -17.74
N ALA A 87 -10.43 -0.51 -16.96
CA ALA A 87 -10.49 -0.49 -15.51
C ALA A 87 -9.16 -0.90 -14.87
N THR A 88 -8.93 -0.44 -13.64
CA THR A 88 -7.79 -0.81 -12.80
C THR A 88 -8.32 -1.23 -11.44
N GLN A 89 -7.65 -2.21 -10.82
CA GLN A 89 -8.11 -2.78 -9.56
C GLN A 89 -7.56 -1.98 -8.36
N CYS A 90 -8.43 -1.63 -7.42
CA CYS A 90 -7.99 -1.07 -6.15
C CYS A 90 -7.21 -2.13 -5.36
N GLN A 91 -6.34 -1.68 -4.44
CA GLN A 91 -5.73 -2.58 -3.47
C GLN A 91 -6.81 -3.43 -2.77
N LYS A 92 -6.48 -4.67 -2.42
CA LYS A 92 -7.42 -5.52 -1.68
C LYS A 92 -7.64 -4.99 -0.26
N ILE A 93 -8.88 -5.03 0.23
CA ILE A 93 -9.22 -4.69 1.62
C ILE A 93 -8.29 -5.45 2.59
N PRO A 94 -7.75 -4.81 3.64
CA PRO A 94 -8.09 -3.49 4.18
C PRO A 94 -7.39 -2.28 3.52
N GLY A 95 -6.63 -2.48 2.44
CA GLY A 95 -6.02 -1.38 1.71
C GLY A 95 -7.04 -0.52 0.97
N CYS A 96 -6.65 0.70 0.57
CA CYS A 96 -7.47 1.58 -0.29
C CYS A 96 -6.60 2.43 -1.24
N LEU A 97 -5.42 1.91 -1.59
CA LEU A 97 -4.54 2.53 -2.58
C LEU A 97 -4.99 2.22 -4.00
N ASP A 98 -4.66 3.10 -4.94
CA ASP A 98 -4.89 2.97 -6.38
C ASP A 98 -3.88 2.00 -7.03
N TRP A 99 -3.62 0.87 -6.37
CA TRP A 99 -2.50 -0.01 -6.69
C TRP A 99 -2.47 -0.42 -8.17
N GLY A 100 -3.62 -0.79 -8.77
CA GLY A 100 -3.69 -1.19 -10.18
C GLY A 100 -3.33 -0.04 -11.13
N GLU A 101 -3.80 1.18 -10.83
CA GLU A 101 -3.45 2.38 -11.58
C GLU A 101 -1.95 2.69 -11.46
N ASP A 102 -1.43 2.70 -10.24
CA ASP A 102 -0.02 2.98 -9.94
C ASP A 102 0.95 1.98 -10.60
N GLN A 103 0.53 0.72 -10.69
CA GLN A 103 1.33 -0.36 -11.28
C GLN A 103 1.10 -0.56 -12.78
N GLY A 104 0.22 0.22 -13.40
CA GLY A 104 -0.04 0.07 -14.82
C GLY A 104 -0.92 -1.13 -15.18
N VAL A 105 -1.56 -1.79 -14.20
CA VAL A 105 -2.25 -3.07 -14.37
C VAL A 105 -3.75 -2.89 -14.54
N THR A 106 -4.27 -3.35 -15.68
CA THR A 106 -5.70 -3.30 -16.01
C THR A 106 -6.43 -4.61 -15.72
N CYS A 107 -7.72 -4.51 -15.44
CA CYS A 107 -8.65 -5.61 -15.31
C CYS A 107 -9.88 -5.42 -16.22
N ILE A 108 -10.64 -6.49 -16.46
CA ILE A 108 -11.88 -6.48 -17.24
C ILE A 108 -13.05 -6.20 -16.28
N PRO A 109 -13.80 -5.09 -16.44
CA PRO A 109 -14.97 -4.81 -15.63
C PRO A 109 -15.95 -5.98 -15.66
N SER A 110 -16.42 -6.42 -14.49
CA SER A 110 -17.53 -7.37 -14.41
C SER A 110 -18.77 -6.73 -15.04
N SER A 111 -19.42 -7.47 -15.95
CA SER A 111 -20.60 -7.01 -16.72
C SER A 111 -21.84 -6.87 -15.86
#